data_AF-A0A8X8C2U1-F1
#
_entry.id   AF-A0A8X8C2U1-F1
#
_cell.length_a   1.000
_cell.length_b   1.000
_cell.length_c   1.000
_cell.angle_alpha   90.00
_cell.angle_beta   90.00
_cell.angle_gamma   90.00
#
_symmetry.space_group_name_H-M   'P 1'
#
loop_
_entity.id
_entity.type
_entity.pdbx_description
1 polymer ?
#
loop_
_entity_poly.entity_id
_entity_poly.type
_entity_poly.pdbx_seq_one_letter_code
_entity_poly.pdbx_strand_id
1 'polypeptide(L)'
;MSWASAIPIHLMVDLLERFFFSKWLQVLYHWLCSNPNLQEVHKWYVGWKGLLPPELQAHENIRYQFTLGLNMIDRAIEGMEVVQPGLREKRAQEQRQFVVQQRAAAHAQYQTAAGMGSTTKMDGFGGDAVEMTLKEVVEAHAQHHGLLFKPKPGRMHDGHQIYGYGNLSICVDPRHERLYVQKEQDWFLTNLDNFPEMHNSSLKQGR
;
A
#
# COMPACT_ATOMS: atom_id res chain seq x y z
N MET A 1 -14.05 22.75 18.19
CA MET A 1 -13.26 22.94 16.95
C MET A 1 -14.23 22.93 15.76
N SER A 2 -14.62 24.09 15.22
CA SER A 2 -15.64 24.18 14.14
C SER A 2 -15.13 23.77 12.75
N TRP A 3 -13.82 23.62 12.57
CA TRP A 3 -13.24 23.15 11.30
C TRP A 3 -13.46 21.66 11.06
N ALA A 4 -13.59 20.86 12.12
CA ALA A 4 -13.67 19.40 12.03
C ALA A 4 -14.92 18.92 11.27
N SER A 5 -16.00 19.70 11.29
CA SER A 5 -17.22 19.44 10.53
C SER A 5 -17.24 20.07 9.14
N ALA A 6 -16.29 20.96 8.82
CA ALA A 6 -16.24 21.68 7.54
C ALA A 6 -15.40 20.96 6.47
N ILE A 7 -14.51 20.05 6.87
CA ILE A 7 -13.62 19.32 5.98
C ILE A 7 -13.96 17.83 6.04
N PRO A 8 -14.24 17.16 4.90
CA PRO A 8 -14.41 15.72 4.85
C PRO A 8 -13.23 14.98 5.47
N ILE A 9 -13.52 13.94 6.25
CA ILE A 9 -12.51 13.23 7.05
C ILE A 9 -11.37 12.67 6.21
N HIS A 10 -11.68 12.08 5.05
CA HIS A 10 -10.68 11.48 4.15
C HIS A 10 -9.66 12.52 3.66
N LEU A 11 -10.11 13.73 3.30
CA LEU A 11 -9.21 14.81 2.87
C LEU A 11 -8.27 15.26 4.00
N MET A 12 -8.78 15.33 5.23
CA MET A 12 -7.96 15.68 6.37
C MET A 12 -6.94 14.59 6.69
N VAL A 13 -7.34 13.32 6.59
CA VAL A 13 -6.42 12.18 6.75
C VAL A 13 -5.31 12.25 5.71
N ASP A 14 -5.64 12.42 4.43
CA ASP A 14 -4.66 12.51 3.33
C ASP A 14 -3.69 13.67 3.55
N LEU A 15 -4.19 14.83 3.98
CA LEU A 15 -3.37 16.01 4.25
C LEU A 15 -2.40 15.76 5.42
N LEU A 16 -2.90 15.19 6.52
CA LEU A 16 -2.06 14.89 7.68
C LEU A 16 -1.02 13.82 7.35
N GLU A 17 -1.41 12.75 6.67
CA GLU A 17 -0.53 11.66 6.25
C GLU A 17 0.61 12.19 5.38
N ARG A 18 0.28 13.00 4.37
CA ARG A 18 1.26 13.46 3.39
C ARG A 18 2.20 14.55 3.91
N PHE A 19 1.68 15.50 4.69
CA PHE A 19 2.42 16.73 5.01
C PHE A 19 2.79 16.87 6.48
N PHE A 20 2.00 16.33 7.40
CA PHE A 20 2.21 16.48 8.83
C PHE A 20 3.04 15.33 9.40
N PHE A 21 2.59 14.08 9.25
CA PHE A 21 3.21 12.94 9.93
C PHE A 21 4.65 12.69 9.49
N SER A 22 4.97 12.94 8.22
CA SER A 22 6.34 12.86 7.72
C SER A 22 7.30 13.77 8.51
N LYS A 23 6.90 15.01 8.78
CA LYS A 23 7.68 15.98 9.58
C LYS A 23 7.62 15.65 11.07
N TRP A 24 6.46 15.26 11.56
CA TRP A 24 6.24 14.94 12.97
C TRP A 24 7.11 13.76 13.42
N LEU A 25 7.14 12.67 12.63
CA LEU A 25 8.01 11.52 12.89
C LEU A 25 9.49 11.90 12.80
N GLN A 26 9.87 12.76 11.85
CA GLN A 26 11.25 13.25 11.76
C GLN A 26 11.67 14.05 13.00
N VAL A 27 10.82 14.94 13.51
CA VAL A 27 11.11 15.68 14.75
C VAL A 27 11.31 14.71 15.92
N LEU A 28 10.42 13.70 16.04
CA LEU A 28 10.54 12.68 17.06
C LEU A 28 11.85 11.89 16.94
N TYR A 29 12.22 11.47 15.72
CA TYR A 29 13.47 10.77 15.45
C TYR A 29 14.69 11.56 15.94
N HIS A 30 14.83 12.81 15.48
CA HIS A 30 15.98 13.64 15.85
C HIS A 30 16.05 13.87 17.36
N TRP A 31 14.89 14.06 18.01
CA TRP A 31 14.83 14.23 19.45
C TRP A 31 15.28 12.97 20.20
N LEU A 32 14.82 11.78 19.77
CA LEU A 32 15.22 10.51 20.37
C LEU A 32 16.71 10.19 20.18
N CYS A 33 17.34 10.65 19.10
CA CYS A 33 18.77 10.51 18.89
C CYS A 33 19.63 11.50 19.70
N SER A 34 19.05 12.57 20.27
CA SER A 34 19.77 13.69 20.91
C SER A 34 19.68 13.68 22.45
N ASN A 35 19.72 12.50 23.07
CA ASN A 35 19.56 12.28 24.52
C ASN A 35 18.20 12.76 25.07
N PRO A 36 17.11 12.01 24.82
CA PRO A 36 15.76 12.44 25.12
C PRO A 36 15.41 12.36 26.61
N ASN A 37 14.70 13.37 27.12
CA ASN A 37 13.91 13.21 28.34
C ASN A 37 12.62 12.46 28.00
N LEU A 38 12.56 11.16 28.29
CA LEU A 38 11.45 10.28 27.91
C LEU A 38 10.09 10.76 28.47
N GLN A 39 10.07 11.45 29.62
CA GLN A 39 8.83 12.01 30.18
C GLN A 39 8.29 13.16 29.32
N GLU A 40 9.17 14.00 28.79
CA GLU A 40 8.79 15.09 27.89
C GLU A 40 8.35 14.55 26.53
N VAL A 41 9.05 13.54 26.01
CA VAL A 41 8.68 12.87 24.76
C VAL A 41 7.28 12.24 24.88
N HIS A 42 7.00 11.54 25.97
CA HIS A 42 5.69 10.94 26.22
C HIS A 42 4.59 12.01 26.32
N LYS A 43 4.83 13.10 27.07
CA LYS A 43 3.88 14.23 27.16
C LYS A 43 3.63 14.88 25.81
N TRP A 44 4.67 15.07 25.01
CA TRP A 44 4.57 15.61 23.66
C TRP A 44 3.72 14.70 22.76
N TYR A 45 3.99 13.39 22.77
CA TYR A 45 3.23 12.40 22.03
C TYR A 45 1.73 12.42 22.40
N VAL A 46 1.42 12.31 23.69
CA VAL A 46 0.03 12.34 24.19
C VAL A 46 -0.64 13.68 23.86
N GLY A 47 0.09 14.78 24.01
CA GLY A 47 -0.39 16.12 23.68
C GLY A 47 -0.81 16.24 22.22
N TRP A 48 0.05 15.84 21.28
CA TRP A 48 -0.27 15.88 19.84
C TRP A 48 -1.44 14.95 19.48
N LYS A 49 -1.46 13.73 20.03
CA LYS A 49 -2.56 12.78 19.79
C LYS A 49 -3.91 13.33 20.30
N GLY A 50 -3.90 14.01 21.45
CA GLY A 50 -5.08 14.60 22.07
C GLY A 50 -5.66 15.82 21.33
N LEU A 51 -4.90 16.44 20.42
CA LEU A 51 -5.40 17.57 19.61
C LEU A 51 -6.31 17.13 18.46
N LEU A 52 -6.28 15.85 18.09
CA LEU A 52 -7.08 15.34 16.99
C LEU A 52 -8.51 15.00 17.45
N PRO A 53 -9.54 15.35 16.65
CA PRO A 53 -10.90 14.88 16.86
C PRO A 53 -11.00 13.34 16.96
N PRO A 54 -11.95 12.80 17.74
CA PRO A 54 -12.13 11.35 17.91
C PRO A 54 -12.27 10.59 16.59
N GLU A 55 -12.90 11.19 15.60
CA GLU A 55 -13.13 10.61 14.28
C GLU A 55 -11.80 10.37 13.55
N LEU A 56 -10.87 11.32 13.62
CA LEU A 56 -9.53 11.16 13.05
C LEU A 56 -8.70 10.17 13.87
N GLN A 57 -8.83 10.17 15.20
CA GLN A 57 -8.14 9.19 16.03
C GLN A 57 -8.63 7.75 15.78
N ALA A 58 -9.88 7.57 15.38
CA ALA A 58 -10.44 6.27 15.02
C ALA A 58 -9.96 5.78 13.64
N HIS A 59 -9.54 6.70 12.75
CA HIS A 59 -9.11 6.37 11.40
C HIS A 59 -7.82 5.54 11.40
N GLU A 60 -7.81 4.43 10.65
CA GLU A 60 -6.70 3.46 10.67
C GLU A 60 -5.36 4.06 10.27
N ASN A 61 -5.30 4.87 9.21
CA ASN A 61 -4.06 5.49 8.77
C ASN A 61 -3.45 6.42 9.84
N ILE A 62 -4.29 7.21 10.52
CA ILE A 62 -3.85 8.09 11.61
C ILE A 62 -3.31 7.25 12.77
N ARG A 63 -4.03 6.19 13.15
CA ARG A 63 -3.58 5.26 14.20
C ARG A 63 -2.23 4.65 13.85
N TYR A 64 -2.06 4.19 12.62
CA TYR A 64 -0.80 3.61 12.14
C TYR A 64 0.38 4.58 12.30
N GLN A 65 0.21 5.86 11.91
CA GLN A 65 1.26 6.87 12.04
C GLN A 65 1.67 7.11 13.51
N PHE A 66 0.71 7.19 14.43
CA PHE A 66 1.03 7.29 15.87
C PHE A 66 1.67 6.01 16.41
N THR A 67 1.23 4.84 15.95
CA THR A 67 1.85 3.56 16.31
C THR A 67 3.32 3.52 15.86
N LEU A 68 3.66 4.02 14.68
CA LEU A 68 5.06 4.16 14.24
C LEU A 68 5.88 5.02 15.23
N GLY A 69 5.35 6.19 15.61
CA GLY A 69 5.99 7.05 16.58
C GLY A 69 6.18 6.37 17.95
N LEU A 70 5.18 5.62 18.41
CA LEU A 70 5.26 4.87 19.66
C LEU A 70 6.35 3.80 19.61
N ASN A 71 6.43 3.02 18.52
CA ASN A 71 7.50 2.04 18.32
C ASN A 71 8.90 2.68 18.32
N MET A 72 9.04 3.91 17.81
CA MET A 72 10.31 4.64 17.90
C MET A 72 10.67 4.99 19.34
N ILE A 73 9.69 5.41 20.14
CA ILE A 73 9.87 5.71 21.56
C ILE A 73 10.24 4.42 22.33
N ASP A 74 9.53 3.32 22.10
CA ASP A 74 9.79 2.04 22.76
C ASP A 74 11.21 1.54 22.49
N ARG A 75 11.67 1.62 21.23
CA ARG A 75 13.07 1.29 20.87
C ARG A 75 14.08 2.17 21.59
N ALA A 76 13.80 3.46 21.70
CA ALA A 76 14.69 4.38 22.42
C ALA A 76 14.74 4.06 23.92
N ILE A 77 13.62 3.64 24.52
CA ILE A 77 13.55 3.17 25.92
C ILE A 77 14.38 1.89 26.10
N GLU A 78 14.30 0.97 25.15
CA GLU A 78 15.06 -0.28 25.13
C GLU A 78 16.56 -0.08 24.79
N GLY A 79 16.98 1.15 24.50
CA GLY A 79 18.36 1.47 24.12
C GLY A 79 18.75 0.95 22.73
N MET A 80 17.77 0.57 21.91
CA MET A 80 17.98 0.13 20.52
C MET A 80 18.12 1.33 19.59
N GLU A 81 18.78 1.12 18.44
CA GLU A 81 18.85 2.12 17.40
C GLU A 81 17.44 2.44 16.86
N VAL A 82 17.06 3.71 16.96
CA VAL A 82 15.82 4.22 16.38
C VAL A 82 15.99 4.26 14.87
N VAL A 83 15.03 3.72 14.12
CA VAL A 83 15.06 3.73 12.65
C VAL A 83 14.53 5.06 12.14
N GLN A 84 15.23 5.67 11.18
CA GLN A 84 14.79 6.94 10.59
C GLN A 84 13.47 6.76 9.81
N PRO A 85 12.44 7.56 10.11
CA PRO A 85 11.19 7.53 9.38
C PRO A 85 11.36 8.03 7.94
N GLY A 86 10.81 7.28 6.98
CA GLY A 86 10.86 7.59 5.54
C GLY A 86 12.03 6.97 4.75
N LEU A 87 13.10 6.47 5.40
CA LEU A 87 14.17 5.76 4.69
C LEU A 87 13.69 4.44 4.08
N ARG A 88 12.76 3.75 4.76
CA ARG A 88 12.17 2.49 4.28
C ARG A 88 11.28 2.70 3.05
N GLU A 89 10.50 3.78 3.02
CA GLU A 89 9.62 4.10 1.89
C GLU A 89 10.38 4.63 0.68
N LYS A 90 11.40 5.49 0.90
CA LYS A 90 12.26 5.96 -0.20
C LYS A 90 13.06 4.83 -0.81
N ARG A 91 13.71 3.98 0.00
CA ARG A 91 14.41 2.78 -0.51
C ARG A 91 13.45 1.83 -1.23
N ALA A 92 12.25 1.60 -0.69
CA ALA A 92 11.26 0.75 -1.37
C ALA A 92 10.72 1.38 -2.67
N GLN A 93 10.62 2.70 -2.76
CA GLN A 93 10.23 3.40 -4.01
C GLN A 93 11.36 3.38 -5.04
N GLU A 94 12.60 3.64 -4.63
CA GLU A 94 13.80 3.57 -5.48
C GLU A 94 14.01 2.15 -6.00
N GLN A 95 13.91 1.15 -5.13
CA GLN A 95 13.99 -0.26 -5.51
C GLN A 95 12.88 -0.64 -6.51
N ARG A 96 11.64 -0.18 -6.27
CA ARG A 96 10.52 -0.39 -7.22
C ARG A 96 10.77 0.28 -8.56
N GLN A 97 11.26 1.52 -8.58
CA GLN A 97 11.60 2.23 -9.82
C GLN A 97 12.71 1.51 -10.59
N PHE A 98 13.73 1.03 -9.89
CA PHE A 98 14.84 0.28 -10.49
C PHE A 98 14.38 -1.06 -11.09
N VAL A 99 13.51 -1.80 -10.38
CA VAL A 99 12.93 -3.07 -10.87
C VAL A 99 12.02 -2.83 -12.07
N VAL A 100 11.18 -1.79 -12.04
CA VAL A 100 10.32 -1.41 -13.18
C VAL A 100 11.17 -1.04 -14.39
N GLN A 101 12.27 -0.30 -14.19
CA GLN A 101 13.16 0.09 -15.28
C GLN A 101 13.94 -1.10 -15.87
N GLN A 102 14.41 -2.04 -15.05
CA GLN A 102 15.00 -3.29 -15.55
C GLN A 102 13.99 -4.13 -16.33
N ARG A 103 12.75 -4.27 -15.84
CA ARG A 103 11.69 -5.03 -16.53
C ARG A 103 11.30 -4.37 -17.86
N ALA A 104 11.22 -3.04 -17.92
CA ALA A 104 10.96 -2.32 -19.16
C ALA A 104 12.08 -2.54 -20.20
N ALA A 105 13.34 -2.53 -19.76
CA ALA A 105 14.48 -2.82 -20.62
C ALA A 105 14.47 -4.28 -21.12
N ALA A 106 14.14 -5.24 -20.26
CA ALA A 106 14.02 -6.65 -20.64
C ALA A 106 12.87 -6.86 -21.65
N HIS A 107 11.69 -6.25 -21.43
CA HIS A 107 10.58 -6.31 -22.39
C HIS A 107 10.92 -5.67 -23.74
N ALA A 108 11.67 -4.57 -23.76
CA ALA A 108 12.13 -3.95 -25.00
C ALA A 108 13.11 -4.86 -25.77
N GLN A 109 14.01 -5.55 -25.07
CA GLN A 109 14.93 -6.53 -25.67
C GLN A 109 14.21 -7.79 -26.19
N TYR A 110 13.18 -8.26 -25.49
CA TYR A 110 12.34 -9.36 -25.97
C TYR A 110 11.52 -8.98 -27.22
N GLN A 111 11.05 -7.74 -27.32
CA GLN A 111 10.31 -7.26 -28.50
C GLN A 111 11.22 -7.07 -29.73
N THR A 112 12.49 -6.69 -29.56
CA THR A 112 13.46 -6.67 -30.66
C THR A 112 13.90 -8.07 -31.09
N ALA A 113 13.96 -9.05 -30.17
CA ALA A 113 14.27 -10.45 -30.51
C ALA A 113 13.08 -11.22 -31.12
N ALA A 114 11.85 -10.95 -30.68
CA ALA A 114 10.63 -11.61 -31.18
C ALA A 114 10.20 -11.19 -32.61
N GLY A 115 10.90 -10.24 -33.23
CA GLY A 115 10.79 -9.96 -34.67
C GLY A 115 11.35 -11.07 -35.57
N MET A 116 12.02 -12.07 -34.99
CA MET A 116 12.55 -13.24 -35.69
C MET A 116 12.27 -14.52 -34.91
N GLY A 117 11.28 -15.29 -35.35
CA GLY A 117 11.25 -16.74 -35.11
C GLY A 117 10.36 -17.22 -33.97
N SER A 118 9.37 -18.02 -34.38
CA SER A 118 8.48 -18.84 -33.56
C SER A 118 9.21 -19.95 -32.78
N THR A 119 8.53 -20.47 -31.74
CA THR A 119 8.57 -21.81 -31.12
C THR A 119 9.13 -21.96 -29.69
N THR A 120 8.20 -22.35 -28.82
CA THR A 120 8.26 -23.36 -27.74
C THR A 120 9.57 -23.53 -26.95
N LYS A 121 9.49 -23.32 -25.63
CA LYS A 121 10.00 -24.21 -24.55
C LYS A 121 9.83 -23.52 -23.19
N MET A 122 9.06 -24.13 -22.29
CA MET A 122 9.06 -23.77 -20.87
C MET A 122 9.44 -25.02 -20.10
N ASP A 123 10.72 -25.09 -19.74
CA ASP A 123 11.26 -26.01 -18.73
C ASP A 123 12.34 -25.24 -17.97
N GLY A 124 12.26 -25.28 -16.64
CA GLY A 124 13.32 -24.84 -15.73
C GLY A 124 12.98 -23.64 -14.86
N PHE A 125 12.35 -23.88 -13.71
CA PHE A 125 12.43 -22.94 -12.59
C PHE A 125 13.30 -23.53 -11.48
N GLY A 126 14.61 -23.27 -11.62
CA GLY A 126 15.54 -23.21 -10.51
C GLY A 126 15.34 -21.91 -9.74
N GLY A 127 15.54 -21.99 -8.43
CA GLY A 127 15.17 -20.95 -7.47
C GLY A 127 15.90 -19.62 -7.66
N ASP A 128 15.10 -18.56 -7.69
CA ASP A 128 15.32 -17.35 -6.91
C ASP A 128 13.92 -16.82 -6.61
N ALA A 129 13.56 -16.67 -5.34
CA ALA A 129 12.24 -16.18 -4.95
C ALA A 129 12.16 -14.70 -5.30
N VAL A 130 11.82 -14.41 -6.55
CA VAL A 130 11.45 -13.08 -7.03
C VAL A 130 10.35 -12.57 -6.12
N GLU A 131 10.59 -11.50 -5.37
CA GLU A 131 9.54 -10.78 -4.65
C GLU A 131 8.48 -10.35 -5.68
N MET A 132 7.41 -11.14 -5.79
CA MET A 132 6.32 -10.89 -6.72
C MET A 132 5.58 -9.65 -6.25
N THR A 133 5.36 -8.68 -7.14
CA THR A 133 4.54 -7.51 -6.81
C THR A 133 3.11 -7.97 -6.48
N LEU A 134 2.38 -7.24 -5.62
CA LEU A 134 1.00 -7.60 -5.27
C LEU A 134 0.12 -7.79 -6.52
N LYS A 135 0.37 -7.00 -7.58
CA LYS A 135 -0.30 -7.15 -8.89
C LYS A 135 -0.02 -8.52 -9.53
N GLU A 136 1.22 -8.99 -9.49
CA GLU A 136 1.64 -10.30 -10.04
C GLU A 136 1.07 -11.46 -9.23
N VAL A 137 1.02 -11.32 -7.90
CA VAL A 137 0.37 -12.31 -7.03
C VAL A 137 -1.12 -12.45 -7.37
N VAL A 138 -1.82 -11.31 -7.55
CA VAL A 138 -3.24 -11.31 -7.95
C VAL A 138 -3.42 -11.90 -9.35
N GLU A 139 -2.52 -11.60 -10.28
CA GLU A 139 -2.55 -12.12 -11.65
C GLU A 139 -2.30 -13.63 -11.70
N ALA A 140 -1.29 -14.13 -10.99
CA ALA A 140 -1.01 -15.57 -10.87
C ALA A 140 -2.17 -16.32 -10.20
N HIS A 141 -2.77 -15.72 -9.16
CA HIS A 141 -3.95 -16.28 -8.50
C HIS A 141 -5.17 -16.32 -9.44
N ALA A 142 -5.39 -15.28 -10.25
CA ALA A 142 -6.43 -15.30 -11.27
C ALA A 142 -6.22 -16.46 -12.24
N GLN A 143 -5.00 -16.60 -12.77
CA GLN A 143 -4.64 -17.66 -13.72
C GLN A 143 -4.83 -19.06 -13.11
N HIS A 144 -4.43 -19.26 -11.86
CA HIS A 144 -4.62 -20.52 -11.13
C HIS A 144 -6.10 -20.92 -11.02
N HIS A 145 -7.00 -19.95 -10.87
CA HIS A 145 -8.44 -20.17 -10.85
C HIS A 145 -9.11 -20.13 -12.24
N GLY A 146 -8.33 -20.09 -13.33
CA GLY A 146 -8.86 -20.03 -14.69
C GLY A 146 -9.51 -18.69 -15.05
N LEU A 147 -9.20 -17.63 -14.31
CA LEU A 147 -9.74 -16.28 -14.47
C LEU A 147 -8.71 -15.34 -15.11
N LEU A 148 -9.23 -14.28 -15.73
CA LEU A 148 -8.40 -13.22 -16.32
C LEU A 148 -8.27 -12.05 -15.36
N PHE A 149 -7.04 -11.54 -15.25
CA PHE A 149 -6.74 -10.28 -14.59
C PHE A 149 -6.30 -9.22 -15.62
N LYS A 150 -7.17 -8.24 -15.94
CA LYS A 150 -6.90 -7.26 -17.01
C LYS A 150 -7.31 -5.84 -16.62
N PRO A 151 -6.57 -4.79 -16.97
CA PRO A 151 -6.98 -3.42 -16.70
C PRO A 151 -8.30 -3.10 -17.43
N LYS A 152 -9.15 -2.31 -16.80
CA LYS A 152 -10.34 -1.69 -17.42
C LYS A 152 -9.97 -0.27 -17.85
N PRO A 153 -9.62 -0.02 -19.13
CA PRO A 153 -9.12 1.27 -19.56
C PRO A 153 -10.12 2.39 -19.28
N GLY A 154 -9.62 3.54 -18.85
CA GLY A 154 -10.45 4.70 -18.50
C GLY A 154 -11.21 4.59 -17.17
N ARG A 155 -11.00 3.52 -16.40
CA ARG A 155 -11.60 3.34 -15.07
C ARG A 155 -10.53 3.42 -13.97
N MET A 156 -10.71 4.37 -13.07
CA MET A 156 -9.83 4.64 -11.94
C MET A 156 -10.65 4.76 -10.66
N HIS A 157 -10.06 4.39 -9.52
CA HIS A 157 -10.60 4.64 -8.18
C HIS A 157 -9.47 5.19 -7.31
N ASP A 158 -9.65 6.36 -6.71
CA ASP A 158 -8.67 7.03 -5.86
C ASP A 158 -7.27 7.16 -6.51
N GLY A 159 -7.23 7.42 -7.81
CA GLY A 159 -5.98 7.53 -8.58
C GLY A 159 -5.31 6.21 -8.92
N HIS A 160 -5.91 5.07 -8.57
CA HIS A 160 -5.43 3.73 -8.88
C HIS A 160 -6.23 3.08 -10.03
N GLN A 161 -5.54 2.29 -10.84
CA GLN A 161 -6.14 1.58 -11.98
C GLN A 161 -7.10 0.49 -11.50
N ILE A 162 -8.29 0.44 -12.09
CA ILE A 162 -9.24 -0.65 -11.86
C ILE A 162 -8.93 -1.80 -12.83
N TYR A 163 -8.83 -3.02 -12.29
CA TYR A 163 -8.64 -4.26 -13.02
C TYR A 163 -9.91 -5.12 -12.94
N GLY A 164 -10.18 -5.89 -13.97
CA GLY A 164 -11.13 -7.00 -13.92
C GLY A 164 -10.44 -8.25 -13.41
N TYR A 165 -11.00 -8.91 -12.40
CA TYR A 165 -10.65 -10.27 -11.97
C TYR A 165 -11.87 -11.16 -12.25
N GLY A 166 -11.89 -11.81 -13.41
CA GLY A 166 -13.13 -12.36 -13.95
C GLY A 166 -14.21 -11.28 -14.04
N ASN A 167 -15.28 -11.44 -13.26
CA ASN A 167 -16.40 -10.50 -13.21
C ASN A 167 -16.26 -9.40 -12.14
N LEU A 168 -15.29 -9.51 -11.25
CA LEU A 168 -15.07 -8.53 -10.19
C LEU A 168 -14.32 -7.32 -10.74
N SER A 169 -14.66 -6.12 -10.29
CA SER A 169 -13.82 -4.93 -10.44
C SER A 169 -12.96 -4.81 -9.19
N ILE A 170 -11.64 -4.73 -9.39
CA ILE A 170 -10.65 -4.73 -8.31
C ILE A 170 -9.73 -3.54 -8.48
N CYS A 171 -9.40 -2.89 -7.38
CA CYS A 171 -8.42 -1.82 -7.32
C CYS A 171 -7.27 -2.29 -6.43
N VAL A 172 -6.04 -2.06 -6.89
CA VAL A 172 -4.82 -2.44 -6.17
C VAL A 172 -4.14 -1.16 -5.72
N ASP A 173 -3.91 -1.03 -4.41
CA ASP A 173 -3.07 0.01 -3.84
C ASP A 173 -1.65 -0.56 -3.63
N PRO A 174 -0.70 -0.24 -4.52
CA PRO A 174 0.67 -0.75 -4.42
C PRO A 174 1.50 -0.04 -3.34
N ARG A 175 1.02 1.09 -2.80
CA ARG A 175 1.73 1.85 -1.76
C ARG A 175 1.52 1.20 -0.40
N HIS A 176 0.28 0.82 -0.11
CA HIS A 176 -0.12 0.23 1.18
C HIS A 176 -0.38 -1.28 1.10
N GLU A 177 -0.16 -1.90 -0.06
CA GLU A 177 -0.35 -3.34 -0.33
C GLU A 177 -1.77 -3.83 -0.02
N ARG A 178 -2.77 -3.02 -0.38
CA ARG A 178 -4.19 -3.30 -0.13
C ARG A 178 -4.94 -3.64 -1.41
N LEU A 179 -5.93 -4.52 -1.29
CA LEU A 179 -6.83 -4.90 -2.38
C LEU A 179 -8.24 -4.47 -2.06
N TYR A 180 -8.86 -3.80 -3.01
CA TYR A 180 -10.25 -3.36 -2.90
C TYR A 180 -11.08 -4.03 -3.98
N VAL A 181 -12.27 -4.50 -3.62
CA VAL A 181 -13.25 -5.02 -4.57
C VAL A 181 -14.46 -4.11 -4.60
N GLN A 182 -14.96 -3.83 -5.80
CA GLN A 182 -16.19 -3.08 -5.97
C GLN A 182 -17.39 -4.01 -5.70
N LYS A 183 -18.26 -3.62 -4.76
CA LYS A 183 -19.59 -4.21 -4.59
C LYS A 183 -20.62 -3.10 -4.74
N GLU A 184 -21.58 -3.30 -5.62
CA GLU A 184 -22.57 -2.27 -5.98
C GLU A 184 -21.89 -0.98 -6.45
N GLN A 185 -21.86 0.07 -5.62
CA GLN A 185 -21.19 1.35 -5.90
C GLN A 185 -20.04 1.66 -4.93
N ASP A 186 -19.80 0.80 -3.94
CA ASP A 186 -18.80 1.01 -2.90
C ASP A 186 -17.59 0.07 -3.07
N TRP A 187 -16.46 0.49 -2.47
CA TRP A 187 -15.21 -0.24 -2.49
C TRP A 187 -14.88 -0.79 -1.12
N PHE A 188 -14.64 -2.10 -1.06
CA PHE A 188 -14.40 -2.81 0.19
C PHE A 188 -13.00 -3.40 0.19
N LEU A 189 -12.25 -3.14 1.27
CA LEU A 189 -10.98 -3.81 1.53
C LEU A 189 -11.21 -5.32 1.66
N THR A 190 -10.36 -6.10 1.00
CA THR A 190 -10.50 -7.55 0.96
C THR A 190 -9.14 -8.23 0.76
N ASN A 191 -9.12 -9.54 0.92
CA ASN A 191 -7.95 -10.39 0.71
C ASN A 191 -8.14 -11.27 -0.53
N LEU A 192 -7.03 -11.69 -1.12
CA LEU A 192 -7.00 -12.48 -2.34
C LEU A 192 -7.78 -13.80 -2.23
N ASP A 193 -7.71 -14.45 -1.06
CA ASP A 193 -8.39 -15.71 -0.76
C ASP A 193 -9.93 -15.64 -0.91
N ASN A 194 -10.50 -14.44 -0.76
CA ASN A 194 -11.96 -14.26 -0.85
C ASN A 194 -12.44 -14.13 -2.31
N PHE A 195 -11.53 -13.93 -3.27
CA PHE A 195 -11.90 -13.59 -4.65
C PHE A 195 -12.68 -14.71 -5.37
N PRO A 196 -12.37 -16.01 -5.20
CA PRO A 196 -13.14 -17.07 -5.84
C PRO A 196 -14.59 -17.10 -5.37
N GLU A 197 -14.83 -16.95 -4.05
CA GLU A 197 -16.18 -16.94 -3.48
C GLU A 197 -16.98 -15.71 -3.96
N MET A 198 -16.36 -14.53 -3.97
CA MET A 198 -16.99 -13.31 -4.44
C MET A 198 -17.30 -13.37 -5.94
N HIS A 199 -16.41 -13.95 -6.75
CA HIS A 199 -16.65 -14.17 -8.18
C HIS A 199 -17.86 -15.08 -8.42
N ASN A 200 -17.92 -16.22 -7.72
CA ASN A 200 -19.02 -17.17 -7.82
C ASN A 200 -20.36 -16.58 -7.34
N SER A 201 -20.33 -15.73 -6.32
CA SER A 201 -21.52 -15.05 -5.79
C SER A 201 -22.04 -13.98 -6.75
N SER A 202 -21.14 -13.22 -7.37
CA SER A 202 -21.48 -12.21 -8.40
C SER A 202 -22.17 -12.84 -9.62
N LEU A 203 -21.80 -14.07 -9.99
CA LEU A 203 -22.47 -14.82 -11.06
C LEU A 203 -23.91 -15.21 -10.72
N LYS A 204 -24.24 -15.44 -9.44
CA LYS A 204 -25.59 -15.84 -9.01
C LYS A 204 -26.57 -14.66 -8.93
N GLN A 205 -26.07 -13.45 -8.72
CA GLN A 205 -26.89 -12.23 -8.67
C GLN A 205 -27.23 -11.65 -10.06
N GLY A 206 -26.50 -12.04 -11.10
CA GLY A 206 -26.72 -11.58 -12.48
C GLY A 206 -27.64 -12.46 -13.33
N ARG A 207 -28.42 -13.37 -12.72
CA ARG A 207 -29.38 -14.26 -13.38
C ARG A 207 -30.82 -13.91 -13.04
#